data_AF-A0A813DY56-F1
#
_entry.id   AF-A0A813DY56-F1
#
_cell.length_a   1.000
_cell.length_b   1.000
_cell.length_c   1.000
_cell.angle_alpha   90.00
_cell.angle_beta   90.00
_cell.angle_gamma   90.00
#
_symmetry.space_group_name_H-M   'P 1'
#
loop_
_entity.id
_entity.type
_entity.pdbx_description
1 polymer ?
#
loop_
_entity_poly.entity_id
_entity_poly.type
_entity_poly.pdbx_seq_one_letter_code
_entity_poly.pdbx_strand_id
1 'polypeptide(L)'
;MSKELKELGITPVLVPVRGSKDVTDMRIAWDAAILATDPSIIGAEVQNLSAIAVASHDADYLDIIRQLQALRELRRWTPRGYFVKSDISQFHTTFFAESVSECGGSFIQYHVPKRNATVTVILDGLTSRITFEPTSVGTILLGTFEETAVQLTALGYISGPDANRSGYLPIIAMAKFFYVNSLGPLVLFPMRSTLVQAVNAFVLEPSRPWIPDPGDLVYIHPVRSVGSKARFGSTQATEFADGGGLFLLRRSRRIVQDVLERLGYTAMQGDKATDAAISSFWERNQKYLRSAGIQVFEMEGTQCKDREQILYRAFTGQLGRQTWRTNIGQHEQPDSISSNNNNKPGRPGRRDRRQS
;
A
#
# COMPACT_ATOMS: atom_id res chain seq x y z
N MET A 1 4.81 -2.92 20.33
CA MET A 1 6.02 -3.36 19.61
C MET A 1 7.26 -3.47 20.51
N SER A 2 7.84 -2.38 21.04
CA SER A 2 9.11 -2.51 21.82
C SER A 2 9.01 -3.39 23.08
N LYS A 3 7.84 -3.44 23.72
CA LYS A 3 7.57 -4.34 24.86
C LYS A 3 7.48 -5.81 24.43
N GLU A 4 6.73 -6.11 23.38
CA GLU A 4 6.54 -7.47 22.84
C GLU A 4 7.86 -8.06 22.32
N LEU A 5 8.71 -7.25 21.67
CA LEU A 5 10.03 -7.68 21.21
C LEU A 5 10.94 -8.04 22.40
N LYS A 6 10.95 -7.22 23.46
CA LYS A 6 11.71 -7.52 24.68
C LYS A 6 11.22 -8.78 25.39
N GLU A 7 9.91 -9.03 25.40
CA GLU A 7 9.33 -10.27 25.94
C GLU A 7 9.78 -11.52 25.16
N LEU A 8 10.11 -11.37 23.87
CA LEU A 8 10.70 -12.42 23.03
C LEU A 8 12.24 -12.48 23.13
N GLY A 9 12.87 -11.71 24.01
CA GLY A 9 14.33 -11.62 24.12
C GLY A 9 15.00 -10.89 22.96
N ILE A 10 14.24 -10.16 22.14
CA ILE A 10 14.76 -9.37 21.03
C ILE A 10 15.12 -7.98 21.54
N THR A 11 16.39 -7.59 21.40
CA THR A 11 16.89 -6.26 21.76
C THR A 11 16.54 -5.25 20.66
N PRO A 12 15.59 -4.31 20.87
CA PRO A 12 15.28 -3.32 19.86
C PRO A 12 16.40 -2.27 19.79
N VAL A 13 16.96 -2.05 18.60
CA VAL A 13 17.89 -0.94 18.34
C VAL A 13 17.07 0.26 17.83
N LEU A 14 17.16 1.38 18.53
CA LEU A 14 16.48 2.62 18.13
C LEU A 14 17.37 3.39 17.14
N VAL A 15 16.91 3.51 15.90
CA VAL A 15 17.57 4.30 14.87
C VAL A 15 16.92 5.69 14.80
N PRO A 16 17.69 6.80 14.81
CA PRO A 16 17.11 8.13 14.67
C PRO A 16 16.38 8.26 13.33
N VAL A 17 15.09 8.63 13.36
CA VAL A 17 14.26 8.74 12.13
C VAL A 17 14.55 10.03 11.34
N ARG A 18 15.58 10.80 11.71
CA ARG A 18 15.93 12.03 10.97
C ARG A 18 16.72 11.69 9.72
N GLY A 19 15.99 11.40 8.65
CA GLY A 19 16.45 11.46 7.27
C GLY A 19 16.88 10.11 6.67
N SER A 20 16.14 9.69 5.63
CA SER A 20 16.41 8.59 4.69
C SER A 20 16.40 7.14 5.23
N LYS A 21 15.93 6.23 4.37
CA LYS A 21 15.95 4.77 4.52
C LYS A 21 17.38 4.27 4.83
N ASP A 22 18.37 4.95 4.26
CA ASP A 22 19.80 4.63 4.27
C ASP A 22 20.40 4.49 5.68
N VAL A 23 19.93 5.26 6.67
CA VAL A 23 20.46 5.18 8.04
C VAL A 23 20.14 3.82 8.69
N THR A 24 18.96 3.26 8.39
CA THR A 24 18.59 1.92 8.88
C THR A 24 19.41 0.85 8.18
N ASP A 25 19.61 0.99 6.86
CA ASP A 25 20.39 0.04 6.06
C ASP A 25 21.87 0.01 6.48
N MET A 26 22.48 1.18 6.65
CA MET A 26 23.83 1.32 7.19
C MET A 26 23.95 0.73 8.59
N ARG A 27 22.95 0.93 9.46
CA ARG A 27 22.98 0.39 10.82
C ARG A 27 22.93 -1.13 10.83
N ILE A 28 22.07 -1.74 10.02
CA ILE A 28 21.97 -3.21 9.89
C ILE A 28 23.29 -3.78 9.38
N ALA A 29 23.88 -3.18 8.34
CA ALA A 29 25.18 -3.60 7.81
C ALA A 29 26.30 -3.48 8.85
N TRP A 30 26.33 -2.36 9.58
CA TRP A 30 27.31 -2.11 10.64
C TRP A 30 27.20 -3.11 11.79
N ASP A 31 25.98 -3.36 12.29
CA ASP A 31 25.76 -4.31 13.38
C ASP A 31 26.10 -5.75 12.96
N ALA A 32 25.82 -6.13 11.71
CA ALA A 32 26.24 -7.43 11.18
C ALA A 32 27.77 -7.56 11.10
N ALA A 33 28.47 -6.51 10.67
CA ALA A 33 29.93 -6.48 10.63
C ALA A 33 30.54 -6.57 12.04
N ILE A 34 29.98 -5.86 13.03
CA ILE A 34 30.41 -5.96 14.43
C ILE A 34 30.18 -7.37 14.95
N LEU A 35 28.98 -7.94 14.79
CA LEU A 35 28.68 -9.30 15.24
C LEU A 35 29.66 -10.33 14.65
N ALA A 36 30.07 -10.15 13.39
CA ALA A 36 31.01 -11.06 12.73
C ALA A 36 32.45 -10.96 13.23
N THR A 37 32.82 -9.83 13.86
CA THR A 37 34.21 -9.50 14.20
C THR A 37 34.45 -9.40 15.70
N ASP A 38 33.63 -8.62 16.41
CA ASP A 38 33.69 -8.44 17.86
C ASP A 38 32.30 -8.03 18.42
N PRO A 39 31.46 -9.01 18.81
CA PRO A 39 30.14 -8.75 19.40
C PRO A 39 30.16 -7.86 20.66
N SER A 40 31.29 -7.77 21.37
CA SER A 40 31.38 -7.02 22.63
C SER A 40 31.21 -5.51 22.44
N ILE A 41 31.51 -4.98 21.24
CA ILE A 41 31.39 -3.56 20.90
C ILE A 41 29.93 -3.08 21.01
N ILE A 42 28.96 -3.94 20.70
CA ILE A 42 27.53 -3.64 20.84
C ILE A 42 26.92 -4.20 22.14
N GLY A 43 27.76 -4.62 23.08
CA GLY A 43 27.33 -5.20 24.36
C GLY A 43 26.61 -6.54 24.21
N ALA A 44 26.83 -7.26 23.10
CA ALA A 44 26.23 -8.56 22.89
C ALA A 44 27.08 -9.62 23.63
N GLU A 45 26.50 -10.25 24.66
CA GLU A 45 27.13 -11.36 25.40
C GLU A 45 27.01 -12.68 24.63
N VAL A 46 27.45 -12.71 23.38
CA VAL A 46 27.35 -13.90 22.52
C VAL A 46 28.68 -14.64 22.50
N GLN A 47 28.74 -15.74 23.24
CA GLN A 47 29.84 -16.70 23.14
C GLN A 47 29.58 -17.65 21.97
N ASN A 48 30.58 -17.86 21.12
CA ASN A 48 30.54 -18.80 19.99
C ASN A 48 29.44 -18.50 18.94
N LEU A 49 29.38 -17.27 18.45
CA LEU A 49 28.47 -16.89 17.36
C LEU A 49 28.73 -17.78 16.12
N SER A 50 27.76 -18.63 15.78
CA SER A 50 27.89 -19.59 14.67
C SER A 50 27.25 -19.10 13.37
N ALA A 51 26.33 -18.13 13.47
CA ALA A 51 25.51 -17.66 12.36
C ALA A 51 25.07 -16.21 12.55
N ILE A 52 24.93 -15.49 11.44
CA ILE A 52 24.28 -14.19 11.35
C ILE A 52 23.16 -14.31 10.33
N ALA A 53 21.94 -13.91 10.73
CA ALA A 53 20.76 -13.97 9.91
C ALA A 53 20.22 -12.57 9.64
N VAL A 54 20.09 -12.19 8.38
CA VAL A 54 19.50 -10.91 7.97
C VAL A 54 18.06 -11.13 7.54
N ALA A 55 17.11 -10.61 8.32
CA ALA A 55 15.68 -10.68 8.01
C ALA A 55 15.21 -9.42 7.30
N SER A 56 15.15 -9.44 5.96
CA SER A 56 14.82 -8.26 5.15
C SER A 56 14.10 -8.62 3.85
N HIS A 57 13.52 -7.62 3.18
CA HIS A 57 13.09 -7.72 1.79
C HIS A 57 14.06 -7.05 0.80
N ASP A 58 15.08 -6.37 1.32
CA ASP A 58 16.04 -5.61 0.53
C ASP A 58 17.21 -6.47 0.04
N ALA A 59 17.47 -6.43 -1.26
CA ALA A 59 18.54 -7.20 -1.88
C ALA A 59 19.92 -6.61 -1.61
N ASP A 60 20.02 -5.35 -1.20
CA ASP A 60 21.29 -4.68 -0.93
C ASP A 60 22.07 -5.36 0.21
N TYR A 61 21.37 -6.09 1.10
CA TYR A 61 21.99 -6.87 2.16
C TYR A 61 22.64 -8.19 1.70
N LEU A 62 22.53 -8.57 0.42
CA LEU A 62 23.29 -9.70 -0.14
C LEU A 62 24.81 -9.48 0.00
N ASP A 63 25.26 -8.22 0.00
CA ASP A 63 26.66 -7.87 0.20
C ASP A 63 27.16 -8.27 1.60
N ILE A 64 26.30 -8.20 2.62
CA ILE A 64 26.64 -8.69 3.97
C ILE A 64 26.93 -10.20 3.90
N ILE A 65 26.06 -10.96 3.24
CA ILE A 65 26.21 -12.41 3.09
C ILE A 65 27.51 -12.74 2.36
N ARG A 66 27.79 -12.04 1.25
CA ARG A 66 29.02 -12.21 0.46
C ARG A 66 30.26 -11.92 1.30
N GLN A 67 30.25 -10.84 2.09
CA GLN A 67 31.38 -10.48 2.95
C GLN A 67 31.61 -11.49 4.08
N LEU A 68 30.54 -12.01 4.70
CA LEU A 68 30.64 -13.06 5.71
C LEU A 68 31.26 -14.34 5.14
N GLN A 69 30.86 -14.72 3.93
CA GLN A 69 31.43 -15.87 3.24
C GLN A 69 32.92 -15.66 2.94
N ALA A 70 33.30 -14.50 2.38
CA ALA A 70 34.70 -14.18 2.09
C ALA A 70 35.55 -14.17 3.38
N LEU A 71 35.04 -13.61 4.47
CA LEU A 71 35.72 -13.65 5.77
C LEU A 71 35.88 -15.09 6.30
N ARG A 72 34.91 -15.96 6.06
CA ARG A 72 34.94 -17.36 6.49
C ARG A 72 35.99 -18.20 5.78
N GLU A 73 36.25 -17.90 4.50
CA GLU A 73 37.35 -18.50 3.74
C GLU A 73 38.71 -18.12 4.32
N LEU A 74 38.82 -16.89 4.87
CA LEU A 74 40.03 -16.41 5.55
C LEU A 74 40.12 -16.89 7.01
N ARG A 75 38.97 -17.03 7.69
CA ARG A 75 38.87 -17.30 9.13
C ARG A 75 37.77 -18.33 9.40
N ARG A 76 38.16 -19.57 9.69
CA ARG A 76 37.21 -20.69 9.92
C ARG A 76 36.15 -20.44 10.98
N TRP A 77 36.43 -19.55 11.94
CA TRP A 77 35.53 -19.21 13.05
C TRP A 77 34.50 -18.12 12.70
N THR A 78 34.57 -17.51 11.51
CA THR A 78 33.57 -16.52 11.08
C THR A 78 32.17 -17.17 10.96
N PRO A 79 31.12 -16.53 11.48
CA PRO A 79 29.76 -17.05 11.43
C PRO A 79 29.25 -17.24 10.00
N ARG A 80 28.33 -18.20 9.83
CA ARG A 80 27.64 -18.40 8.55
C ARG A 80 26.61 -17.28 8.29
N GLY A 81 26.53 -16.81 7.06
CA GLY A 81 25.50 -15.86 6.64
C GLY A 81 24.20 -16.56 6.23
N TYR A 82 23.08 -16.11 6.79
CA TYR A 82 21.73 -16.51 6.38
C TYR A 82 20.92 -15.30 5.97
N PHE A 83 20.08 -15.48 4.95
CA PHE A 83 19.09 -14.49 4.58
C PHE A 83 17.69 -15.05 4.89
N VAL A 84 16.91 -14.31 5.67
CA VAL A 84 15.62 -14.77 6.17
C VAL A 84 14.51 -13.92 5.57
N LYS A 85 13.50 -14.56 4.95
CA LYS A 85 12.42 -13.84 4.27
C LYS A 85 11.08 -14.51 4.50
N SER A 86 10.02 -13.72 4.67
CA SER A 86 8.67 -14.25 4.80
C SER A 86 8.16 -14.79 3.47
N ASP A 87 7.36 -15.84 3.54
CA ASP A 87 6.66 -16.40 2.38
C ASP A 87 5.58 -15.49 1.78
N ILE A 88 5.16 -14.46 2.52
CA ILE A 88 4.27 -13.40 2.03
C ILE A 88 4.91 -12.65 0.85
N SER A 89 6.23 -12.51 0.86
CA SER A 89 6.97 -11.86 -0.24
C SER A 89 7.28 -12.85 -1.36
N GLN A 90 6.23 -13.27 -2.06
CA GLN A 90 6.30 -14.23 -3.16
C GLN A 90 7.07 -13.70 -4.40
N PHE A 91 7.42 -12.41 -4.44
CA PHE A 91 8.23 -11.86 -5.51
C PHE A 91 9.68 -12.35 -5.39
N HIS A 92 10.12 -13.02 -6.46
CA HIS A 92 11.50 -13.47 -6.69
C HIS A 92 12.04 -14.42 -5.63
N THR A 93 11.24 -15.16 -4.87
CA THR A 93 11.80 -16.00 -3.80
C THR A 93 12.82 -17.01 -4.34
N THR A 94 12.56 -17.60 -5.53
CA THR A 94 13.52 -18.51 -6.20
C THR A 94 14.78 -17.79 -6.67
N PHE A 95 14.65 -16.75 -7.50
CA PHE A 95 15.79 -15.96 -7.99
C PHE A 95 16.61 -15.36 -6.84
N PHE A 96 15.93 -14.90 -5.80
CA PHE A 96 16.58 -14.35 -4.61
C PHE A 96 17.32 -15.43 -3.82
N ALA A 97 16.72 -16.62 -3.67
CA ALA A 97 17.40 -17.76 -3.05
C ALA A 97 18.65 -18.18 -3.86
N GLU A 98 18.56 -18.15 -5.19
CA GLU A 98 19.72 -18.35 -6.08
C GLU A 98 20.79 -17.29 -5.83
N SER A 99 20.45 -16.00 -5.81
CA SER A 99 21.41 -14.91 -5.51
C SER A 99 22.05 -15.04 -4.13
N VAL A 100 21.30 -15.48 -3.11
CA VAL A 100 21.84 -15.77 -1.77
C VAL A 100 22.83 -16.93 -1.83
N SER A 101 22.49 -17.98 -2.58
CA SER A 101 23.36 -19.15 -2.78
C SER A 101 24.63 -18.80 -3.55
N GLU A 102 24.55 -17.93 -4.56
CA GLU A 102 25.71 -17.42 -5.31
C GLU A 102 26.67 -16.61 -4.42
N CYS A 103 26.14 -15.96 -3.38
CA CYS A 103 26.95 -15.29 -2.36
C CYS A 103 27.51 -16.24 -1.28
N GLY A 104 27.30 -17.55 -1.42
CA GLY A 104 27.69 -18.58 -0.44
C GLY A 104 26.87 -18.60 0.85
N GLY A 105 25.73 -17.90 0.85
CA GLY A 105 24.80 -17.89 1.97
C GLY A 105 23.78 -19.02 1.93
N SER A 106 22.92 -19.06 2.94
CA SER A 106 21.74 -19.93 2.97
C SER A 106 20.46 -19.11 3.10
N PHE A 107 19.46 -19.44 2.30
CA PHE A 107 18.16 -18.78 2.33
C PHE A 107 17.19 -19.54 3.25
N ILE A 108 16.58 -18.83 4.21
CA ILE A 108 15.55 -19.37 5.09
C ILE A 108 14.24 -18.67 4.78
N GLN A 109 13.27 -19.42 4.27
CA GLN A 109 11.91 -18.95 4.14
C GLN A 109 11.11 -19.32 5.39
N TYR A 110 10.35 -18.37 5.94
CA TYR A 110 9.44 -18.65 7.04
C TYR A 110 8.00 -18.33 6.66
N HIS A 111 7.08 -19.18 7.12
CA HIS A 111 5.65 -18.98 6.95
C HIS A 111 5.18 -17.92 7.95
N VAL A 112 4.61 -16.83 7.44
CA VAL A 112 3.86 -15.90 8.28
C VAL A 112 2.40 -16.33 8.22
N PRO A 113 1.81 -16.78 9.35
CA PRO A 113 0.38 -17.07 9.39
C PRO A 113 -0.36 -15.82 8.91
N LYS A 114 -1.26 -15.97 7.93
CA LYS A 114 -2.06 -14.86 7.41
C LYS A 114 -2.86 -14.25 8.58
N ARG A 115 -2.32 -13.21 9.22
CA ARG A 115 -2.90 -12.63 10.43
C ARG A 115 -4.08 -11.71 10.15
N ASN A 116 -4.32 -11.34 8.88
CA ASN A 116 -5.34 -10.37 8.53
C ASN A 116 -6.23 -10.89 7.40
N ALA A 117 -7.53 -10.54 7.49
CA ALA A 117 -8.46 -10.71 6.38
C ALA A 117 -7.87 -10.07 5.13
N THR A 118 -7.72 -10.85 4.07
CA THR A 118 -7.19 -10.34 2.81
C THR A 118 -8.34 -9.61 2.14
N VAL A 119 -8.36 -8.28 2.27
CA VAL A 119 -9.31 -7.49 1.49
C VAL A 119 -9.01 -7.70 0.02
N THR A 120 -10.03 -8.09 -0.71
CA THR A 120 -10.05 -8.12 -2.16
C THR A 120 -11.02 -7.05 -2.62
N VAL A 121 -10.56 -6.15 -3.48
CA VAL A 121 -11.42 -5.12 -4.09
C VAL A 121 -11.65 -5.49 -5.53
N ILE A 122 -12.90 -5.70 -5.92
CA ILE A 122 -13.28 -6.20 -7.23
C ILE A 122 -14.15 -5.14 -7.90
N LEU A 123 -13.70 -4.57 -9.00
CA LEU A 123 -14.50 -3.75 -9.90
C LEU A 123 -15.38 -4.66 -10.74
N ASP A 124 -16.70 -4.48 -10.65
CA ASP A 124 -17.67 -5.23 -11.45
C ASP A 124 -18.60 -4.22 -12.13
N GLY A 125 -18.38 -3.99 -13.44
CA GLY A 125 -18.98 -2.89 -14.16
C GLY A 125 -18.43 -1.53 -13.70
N LEU A 126 -19.31 -0.66 -13.18
CA LEU A 126 -18.97 0.72 -12.81
C LEU A 126 -18.67 0.93 -11.32
N THR A 127 -18.87 -0.09 -10.49
CA THR A 127 -18.67 0.00 -9.04
C THR A 127 -17.81 -1.15 -8.56
N SER A 128 -16.99 -0.90 -7.55
CA SER A 128 -16.29 -1.98 -6.89
C SER A 128 -17.06 -2.51 -5.68
N ARG A 129 -16.85 -3.79 -5.39
CA ARG A 129 -17.25 -4.45 -4.17
C ARG A 129 -16.01 -4.92 -3.41
N ILE A 130 -16.17 -5.07 -2.10
CA ILE A 130 -15.10 -5.47 -1.20
C ILE A 130 -15.46 -6.84 -0.64
N THR A 131 -14.57 -7.79 -0.80
CA THR A 131 -14.69 -9.14 -0.24
C THR A 131 -13.48 -9.42 0.65
N PHE A 132 -13.64 -10.36 1.58
CA PHE A 132 -12.57 -10.78 2.48
C PHE A 132 -12.07 -12.19 2.16
N GLU A 133 -12.55 -12.74 1.06
CA GLU A 133 -12.16 -14.06 0.59
C GLU A 133 -10.80 -13.96 -0.12
N PRO A 134 -9.85 -14.86 0.22
CA PRO A 134 -8.57 -14.89 -0.43
C PRO A 134 -8.76 -15.29 -1.89
N THR A 135 -8.56 -14.36 -2.81
CA THR A 135 -8.53 -14.68 -4.24
C THR A 135 -7.18 -15.30 -4.56
N SER A 136 -7.18 -16.51 -5.13
CA SER A 136 -5.95 -17.14 -5.64
C SER A 136 -5.42 -16.29 -6.80
N VAL A 137 -4.23 -15.73 -6.61
CA VAL A 137 -3.56 -14.92 -7.64
C VAL A 137 -2.64 -15.83 -8.43
N GLY A 138 -2.81 -15.88 -9.76
CA GLY A 138 -1.89 -16.59 -10.64
C GLY A 138 -0.46 -16.02 -10.58
N THR A 139 0.51 -16.80 -11.06
CA THR A 139 1.90 -16.34 -11.19
C THR A 139 2.04 -15.45 -12.43
N ILE A 140 2.74 -14.32 -12.32
CA ILE A 140 3.06 -13.41 -13.44
C ILE A 140 4.46 -13.76 -13.95
N LEU A 141 4.66 -13.80 -15.27
CA LEU A 141 6.01 -13.80 -15.87
C LEU A 141 6.47 -12.35 -16.08
N LEU A 142 7.66 -11.98 -15.59
CA LEU A 142 8.10 -10.58 -15.50
C LEU A 142 8.06 -9.79 -16.82
N GLY A 143 8.29 -10.44 -17.97
CA GLY A 143 8.28 -9.80 -19.29
C GLY A 143 6.89 -9.32 -19.76
N THR A 144 5.81 -9.88 -19.21
CA THR A 144 4.46 -9.60 -19.71
C THR A 144 3.91 -8.25 -19.24
N PHE A 145 4.48 -7.66 -18.17
CA PHE A 145 3.98 -6.38 -17.64
C PHE A 145 4.34 -5.20 -18.55
N GLU A 146 5.58 -5.13 -19.02
CA GLU A 146 6.03 -4.07 -19.92
C GLU A 146 5.25 -4.12 -21.24
N GLU A 147 5.05 -5.31 -21.80
CA GLU A 147 4.22 -5.52 -22.99
C GLU A 147 2.77 -5.07 -22.76
N THR A 148 2.19 -5.41 -21.61
CA THR A 148 0.84 -4.96 -21.22
C THR A 148 0.76 -3.43 -21.16
N ALA A 149 1.77 -2.77 -20.58
CA ALA A 149 1.81 -1.31 -20.51
C ALA A 149 1.93 -0.67 -21.91
N VAL A 150 2.76 -1.24 -22.79
CA VAL A 150 2.89 -0.81 -24.19
C VAL A 150 1.54 -0.93 -24.91
N GLN A 151 0.84 -2.05 -24.75
CA GLN A 151 -0.47 -2.26 -25.37
C GLN A 151 -1.53 -1.29 -24.84
N LEU A 152 -1.62 -1.09 -23.52
CA LEU A 152 -2.55 -0.11 -22.93
C LEU A 152 -2.23 1.33 -23.35
N THR A 153 -0.96 1.66 -23.57
CA THR A 153 -0.53 2.95 -24.12
C THR A 153 -0.96 3.10 -25.58
N ALA A 154 -0.75 2.07 -26.41
CA ALA A 154 -1.17 2.08 -27.81
C ALA A 154 -2.69 2.21 -27.98
N LEU A 155 -3.46 1.69 -27.02
CA LEU A 155 -4.91 1.83 -26.95
C LEU A 155 -5.39 3.15 -26.32
N GLY A 156 -4.48 4.03 -25.90
CA GLY A 156 -4.81 5.35 -25.34
C GLY A 156 -5.25 5.36 -23.87
N TYR A 157 -5.23 4.23 -23.16
CA TYR A 157 -5.60 4.16 -21.74
C TYR A 157 -4.55 4.76 -20.81
N ILE A 158 -3.29 4.81 -21.26
CA ILE A 158 -2.18 5.44 -20.54
C ILE A 158 -1.71 6.63 -21.37
N SER A 159 -1.80 7.84 -20.80
CA SER A 159 -1.43 9.08 -21.48
C SER A 159 -0.07 9.60 -20.99
N GLY A 160 0.85 9.86 -21.92
CA GLY A 160 2.07 10.64 -21.71
C GLY A 160 3.33 9.86 -21.25
N PRO A 161 4.49 10.55 -21.21
CA PRO A 161 5.80 9.97 -20.85
C PRO A 161 5.89 9.52 -19.38
N ASP A 162 4.91 9.87 -18.54
CA ASP A 162 4.86 9.51 -17.12
C ASP A 162 4.34 8.09 -16.86
N ALA A 163 3.93 7.35 -17.90
CA ALA A 163 3.54 5.95 -17.85
C ALA A 163 4.52 5.08 -17.03
N ASN A 164 5.82 5.37 -17.13
CA ASN A 164 6.89 4.60 -16.49
C ASN A 164 7.26 5.09 -15.07
N ARG A 165 6.75 6.25 -14.62
CA ARG A 165 7.22 6.91 -13.39
C ARG A 165 6.33 6.67 -12.17
N SER A 166 5.10 6.21 -12.36
CA SER A 166 4.12 6.04 -11.29
C SER A 166 3.55 4.63 -11.30
N GLY A 167 3.94 3.80 -10.32
CA GLY A 167 3.38 2.45 -10.12
C GLY A 167 1.86 2.40 -9.89
N TYR A 168 1.17 3.55 -9.82
CA TYR A 168 -0.29 3.65 -9.67
C TYR A 168 -1.05 3.88 -10.98
N LEU A 169 -0.39 4.35 -12.05
CA LEU A 169 -1.04 4.57 -13.35
C LEU A 169 -1.65 3.30 -13.97
N PRO A 170 -1.11 2.08 -13.76
CA PRO A 170 -1.67 0.86 -14.34
C PRO A 170 -3.11 0.56 -13.90
N ILE A 171 -3.49 0.85 -12.65
CA ILE A 171 -4.80 0.43 -12.11
C ILE A 171 -5.96 1.18 -12.80
N ILE A 172 -5.81 2.48 -13.02
CA ILE A 172 -6.86 3.30 -13.67
C ILE A 172 -7.05 2.85 -15.11
N ALA A 173 -5.94 2.68 -15.85
CA ALA A 173 -5.94 2.21 -17.22
C ALA A 173 -6.58 0.82 -17.33
N MET A 174 -6.19 -0.12 -16.45
CA MET A 174 -6.76 -1.48 -16.41
C MET A 174 -8.25 -1.47 -16.06
N ALA A 175 -8.68 -0.66 -15.09
CA ALA A 175 -10.10 -0.53 -14.73
C ALA A 175 -10.94 -0.08 -15.93
N LYS A 176 -10.49 0.96 -16.65
CA LYS A 176 -11.16 1.43 -17.86
C LYS A 176 -11.13 0.38 -18.97
N PHE A 177 -9.98 -0.24 -19.22
CA PHE A 177 -9.80 -1.26 -20.25
C PHE A 177 -10.75 -2.45 -20.05
N PHE A 178 -10.81 -2.99 -18.83
CA PHE A 178 -11.70 -4.10 -18.47
C PHE A 178 -13.17 -3.75 -18.68
N TYR A 179 -13.57 -2.55 -18.26
CA TYR A 179 -14.95 -2.08 -18.43
C TYR A 179 -15.31 -1.91 -19.91
N VAL A 180 -14.50 -1.16 -20.67
CA VAL A 180 -14.77 -0.86 -22.09
C VAL A 180 -14.79 -2.13 -22.93
N ASN A 181 -13.86 -3.05 -22.68
CA ASN A 181 -13.76 -4.30 -23.43
C ASN A 181 -14.64 -5.42 -22.86
N SER A 182 -15.44 -5.17 -21.82
CA SER A 182 -16.36 -6.15 -21.22
C SER A 182 -15.65 -7.46 -20.81
N LEU A 183 -14.52 -7.34 -20.11
CA LEU A 183 -13.69 -8.50 -19.70
C LEU A 183 -14.16 -9.16 -18.39
N GLY A 184 -15.30 -8.72 -17.87
CA GLY A 184 -15.82 -9.16 -16.59
C GLY A 184 -15.20 -8.43 -15.40
N PRO A 185 -15.34 -8.98 -14.18
CA PRO A 185 -14.86 -8.35 -12.97
C PRO A 185 -13.32 -8.25 -12.94
N LEU A 186 -12.80 -7.12 -12.47
CA LEU A 186 -11.36 -6.88 -12.29
C LEU A 186 -11.02 -6.75 -10.81
N VAL A 187 -10.07 -7.55 -10.33
CA VAL A 187 -9.52 -7.34 -8.97
C VAL A 187 -8.58 -6.15 -8.98
N LEU A 188 -8.91 -5.06 -8.29
CA LEU A 188 -8.11 -3.83 -8.13
C LEU A 188 -7.12 -3.91 -6.96
N PHE A 189 -7.42 -4.72 -5.95
CA PHE A 189 -6.54 -4.96 -4.82
C PHE A 189 -6.65 -6.43 -4.36
N PRO A 190 -5.53 -7.13 -4.10
CA PRO A 190 -4.15 -6.64 -4.22
C PRO A 190 -3.73 -6.37 -5.67
N MET A 191 -2.86 -5.38 -5.89
CA MET A 191 -2.47 -4.89 -7.23
C MET A 191 -1.94 -6.00 -8.14
N ARG A 192 -1.27 -7.01 -7.58
CA ARG A 192 -0.78 -8.17 -8.34
C ARG A 192 -1.91 -8.87 -9.09
N SER A 193 -3.09 -9.00 -8.50
CA SER A 193 -4.24 -9.63 -9.14
C SER A 193 -4.71 -8.84 -10.36
N THR A 194 -4.66 -7.51 -10.30
CA THR A 194 -4.98 -6.62 -11.42
C THR A 194 -4.01 -6.87 -12.58
N LEU A 195 -2.72 -6.95 -12.28
CA LEU A 195 -1.67 -7.19 -13.27
C LEU A 195 -1.81 -8.55 -13.94
N VAL A 196 -2.03 -9.63 -13.16
CA VAL A 196 -2.26 -10.98 -13.71
C VAL A 196 -3.44 -10.98 -14.66
N GLN A 197 -4.56 -10.38 -14.28
CA GLN A 197 -5.76 -10.34 -15.11
C GLN A 197 -5.53 -9.57 -16.40
N ALA A 198 -4.87 -8.41 -16.33
CA ALA A 198 -4.55 -7.62 -17.51
C ALA A 198 -3.62 -8.35 -18.48
N VAL A 199 -2.56 -8.98 -17.97
CA VAL A 199 -1.66 -9.82 -18.76
C VAL A 199 -2.43 -10.96 -19.42
N ASN A 200 -3.24 -11.68 -18.66
CA ASN A 200 -4.01 -12.81 -19.16
C ASN A 200 -5.00 -12.39 -20.25
N ALA A 201 -5.62 -11.21 -20.15
CA ALA A 201 -6.50 -10.71 -21.19
C ALA A 201 -5.79 -10.59 -22.55
N PHE A 202 -4.57 -10.06 -22.57
CA PHE A 202 -3.79 -9.92 -23.81
C PHE A 202 -3.19 -11.25 -24.30
N VAL A 203 -2.71 -12.10 -23.39
CA VAL A 203 -2.06 -13.38 -23.74
C VAL A 203 -3.06 -14.44 -24.21
N LEU A 204 -4.22 -14.54 -23.55
CA LEU A 204 -5.21 -15.56 -23.86
C LEU A 204 -6.02 -15.22 -25.13
N GLU A 205 -6.12 -13.94 -25.48
CA GLU A 205 -6.91 -13.46 -26.61
C GLU A 205 -6.12 -12.49 -27.52
N PRO A 206 -4.97 -12.89 -28.08
CA PRO A 206 -4.09 -11.98 -28.83
C PRO A 206 -4.71 -11.45 -30.12
N SER A 207 -5.69 -12.15 -30.68
CA SER A 207 -6.39 -11.75 -31.90
C SER A 207 -7.66 -10.93 -31.65
N ARG A 208 -8.01 -10.65 -30.38
CA ARG A 208 -9.20 -9.87 -30.05
C ARG A 208 -9.01 -8.41 -30.52
N PRO A 209 -10.00 -7.83 -31.22
CA PRO A 209 -9.95 -6.41 -31.56
C PRO A 209 -10.23 -5.57 -30.31
N TRP A 210 -9.16 -5.15 -29.64
CA TRP A 210 -9.26 -4.31 -28.45
C TRP A 210 -9.81 -2.93 -28.79
N ILE A 211 -10.79 -2.48 -28.01
CA ILE A 211 -11.41 -1.16 -28.13
C ILE A 211 -10.47 -0.14 -27.47
N PRO A 212 -10.10 0.96 -28.16
CA PRO A 212 -9.33 2.06 -27.57
C PRO A 212 -10.06 2.78 -26.44
N ASP A 213 -9.35 3.53 -25.59
CA ASP A 213 -9.97 4.36 -24.54
C ASP A 213 -10.92 5.39 -25.19
N PRO A 214 -12.24 5.35 -24.91
CA PRO A 214 -13.17 6.34 -25.41
C PRO A 214 -12.94 7.75 -24.84
N GLY A 215 -12.14 7.88 -23.77
CA GLY A 215 -11.84 9.16 -23.14
C GLY A 215 -13.01 9.77 -22.36
N ASP A 216 -14.13 9.05 -22.25
CA ASP A 216 -15.32 9.47 -21.51
C ASP A 216 -15.40 8.86 -20.10
N LEU A 217 -14.45 8.01 -19.70
CA LEU A 217 -14.47 7.39 -18.37
C LEU A 217 -13.64 8.18 -17.34
N VAL A 218 -14.29 8.48 -16.22
CA VAL A 218 -13.72 9.07 -15.01
C VAL A 218 -13.57 7.98 -13.97
N TYR A 219 -12.38 7.85 -13.39
CA TYR A 219 -12.14 6.95 -12.27
C TYR A 219 -12.09 7.74 -10.98
N ILE A 220 -12.63 7.16 -9.91
CA ILE A 220 -12.59 7.79 -8.59
C ILE A 220 -12.12 6.75 -7.60
N HIS A 221 -11.11 7.11 -6.82
CA HIS A 221 -10.62 6.37 -5.67
C HIS A 221 -11.00 7.10 -4.37
N PRO A 222 -12.15 6.77 -3.77
CA PRO A 222 -12.53 7.30 -2.47
C PRO A 222 -11.56 6.83 -1.39
N VAL A 223 -11.18 7.72 -0.49
CA VAL A 223 -10.38 7.40 0.70
C VAL A 223 -11.02 7.98 1.94
N ARG A 224 -10.94 7.26 3.06
CA ARG A 224 -11.28 7.83 4.37
C ARG A 224 -10.01 8.30 5.08
N SER A 225 -10.14 9.24 6.01
CA SER A 225 -9.02 9.53 6.92
C SER A 225 -8.74 8.26 7.72
N VAL A 226 -7.65 7.58 7.38
CA VAL A 226 -7.27 6.34 8.04
C VAL A 226 -6.91 6.68 9.48
N GLY A 227 -7.71 6.21 10.44
CA GLY A 227 -7.22 6.10 11.82
C GLY A 227 -5.95 5.25 11.80
N SER A 228 -5.01 5.47 12.71
CA SER A 228 -3.62 4.97 12.67
C SER A 228 -3.40 3.44 12.57
N LYS A 229 -4.43 2.62 12.34
CA LYS A 229 -4.36 1.16 12.34
C LYS A 229 -4.75 0.58 10.98
N ALA A 230 -3.82 -0.14 10.36
CA ALA A 230 -4.04 -0.98 9.19
C ALA A 230 -4.92 -2.20 9.54
N ARG A 231 -6.23 -2.00 9.65
CA ARG A 231 -7.20 -3.03 10.09
C ARG A 231 -7.25 -4.24 9.16
N PHE A 232 -6.95 -4.02 7.89
CA PHE A 232 -7.04 -5.04 6.84
C PHE A 232 -5.66 -5.46 6.31
N GLY A 233 -4.67 -5.46 7.19
CA GLY A 233 -3.30 -5.88 6.91
C GLY A 233 -2.42 -4.85 6.19
N SER A 234 -3.01 -3.87 5.50
CA SER A 234 -2.28 -2.71 4.98
C SER A 234 -3.10 -1.41 5.08
N THR A 235 -2.41 -0.27 5.07
CA THR A 235 -3.05 1.04 5.00
C THR A 235 -3.90 1.15 3.73
N GLN A 236 -3.39 0.69 2.59
CA GLN A 236 -4.10 0.73 1.31
C GLN A 236 -5.37 -0.15 1.32
N ALA A 237 -5.30 -1.36 1.89
CA ALA A 237 -6.49 -2.21 2.06
C ALA A 237 -7.55 -1.52 2.92
N THR A 238 -7.10 -0.79 3.95
CA THR A 238 -7.97 -0.02 4.84
C THR A 238 -8.57 1.19 4.15
N GLU A 239 -7.80 1.90 3.33
CA GLU A 239 -8.29 2.99 2.49
C GLU A 239 -9.40 2.53 1.54
N PHE A 240 -9.22 1.37 0.88
CA PHE A 240 -10.25 0.81 0.02
C PHE A 240 -11.50 0.39 0.79
N ALA A 241 -11.32 -0.36 1.88
CA ALA A 241 -12.41 -0.83 2.74
C ALA A 241 -13.25 0.33 3.29
N ASP A 242 -12.60 1.37 3.79
CA ASP A 242 -13.25 2.47 4.48
C ASP A 242 -13.71 3.59 3.55
N GLY A 243 -13.14 3.68 2.35
CA GLY A 243 -13.49 4.70 1.36
C GLY A 243 -14.86 4.46 0.70
N GLY A 244 -15.40 3.24 0.78
CA GLY A 244 -16.60 2.84 0.05
C GLY A 244 -16.32 2.19 -1.31
N GLY A 245 -15.07 1.80 -1.57
CA GLY A 245 -14.66 1.20 -2.83
C GLY A 245 -14.49 2.22 -3.97
N LEU A 246 -13.73 1.84 -4.99
CA LEU A 246 -13.54 2.62 -6.20
C LEU A 246 -14.74 2.51 -7.13
N PHE A 247 -14.84 3.47 -8.05
CA PHE A 247 -15.86 3.43 -9.09
C PHE A 247 -15.43 4.16 -10.35
N LEU A 248 -16.11 3.80 -11.45
CA LEU A 248 -16.06 4.48 -12.73
C LEU A 248 -17.35 5.26 -12.96
N LEU A 249 -17.25 6.39 -13.63
CA LEU A 249 -18.37 7.18 -14.12
C LEU A 249 -18.14 7.56 -15.58
N ARG A 250 -19.19 7.62 -16.37
CA ARG A 250 -19.13 8.25 -17.69
C ARG A 250 -19.22 9.75 -17.55
N ARG A 251 -18.42 10.46 -18.32
CA ARG A 251 -18.37 11.92 -18.37
C ARG A 251 -19.73 12.43 -18.79
N SER A 252 -20.32 13.24 -17.92
CA SER A 252 -21.65 13.82 -18.11
C SER A 252 -21.60 15.31 -17.75
N ARG A 253 -22.68 16.05 -18.04
CA ARG A 253 -22.83 17.43 -17.53
C ARG A 253 -23.02 17.47 -16.01
N ARG A 254 -23.42 16.35 -15.39
CA ARG A 254 -23.66 16.21 -13.96
C ARG A 254 -22.52 15.51 -13.23
N ILE A 255 -21.37 15.31 -13.89
CA ILE A 255 -20.26 14.51 -13.34
C ILE A 255 -19.80 14.99 -11.96
N VAL A 256 -19.81 16.30 -11.71
CA VAL A 256 -19.46 16.85 -10.39
C VAL A 256 -20.46 16.40 -9.34
N GLN A 257 -21.77 16.54 -9.63
CA GLN A 257 -22.84 16.08 -8.75
C GLN A 257 -22.79 14.56 -8.52
N ASP A 258 -22.62 13.78 -9.60
CA ASP A 258 -22.57 12.31 -9.55
C ASP A 258 -21.39 11.82 -8.67
N VAL A 259 -20.22 12.48 -8.77
CA VAL A 259 -19.06 12.19 -7.92
C VAL A 259 -19.33 12.57 -6.46
N LEU A 260 -19.85 13.78 -6.21
CA LEU A 260 -20.13 14.25 -4.85
C LEU A 260 -21.18 13.39 -4.14
N GLU A 261 -22.18 12.91 -4.87
CA GLU A 261 -23.20 11.99 -4.37
C GLU A 261 -22.60 10.66 -3.95
N ARG A 262 -21.80 10.03 -4.83
CA ARG A 262 -21.11 8.78 -4.49
C ARG A 262 -20.08 8.92 -3.37
N LEU A 263 -19.52 10.11 -3.17
CA LEU A 263 -18.64 10.41 -2.04
C LEU A 263 -19.40 10.81 -0.77
N GLY A 264 -20.74 10.83 -0.78
CA GLY A 264 -21.59 11.09 0.38
C GLY A 264 -21.67 12.57 0.79
N TYR A 265 -21.35 13.50 -0.11
CA TYR A 265 -21.44 14.94 0.17
C TYR A 265 -22.85 15.52 -0.03
N THR A 266 -23.71 14.87 -0.83
CA THR A 266 -25.07 15.37 -1.13
C THR A 266 -26.16 14.79 -0.22
N ALA A 267 -25.89 13.71 0.52
CA ALA A 267 -26.88 12.98 1.32
C ALA A 267 -27.53 13.79 2.46
N MET A 268 -27.05 15.01 2.73
CA MET A 268 -27.39 15.79 3.92
C MET A 268 -28.42 16.91 3.66
N GLN A 269 -28.67 17.31 2.42
CA GLN A 269 -29.34 18.60 2.13
C GLN A 269 -30.16 18.48 0.83
N GLY A 270 -31.43 18.93 0.81
CA GLY A 270 -32.30 18.95 -0.39
C GLY A 270 -31.79 19.93 -1.48
N ASP A 271 -32.61 20.42 -2.43
CA ASP A 271 -32.18 21.17 -3.65
C ASP A 271 -31.12 22.31 -3.52
N LYS A 272 -30.86 22.86 -2.32
CA LYS A 272 -29.69 23.71 -2.04
C LYS A 272 -28.38 22.92 -1.76
N ALA A 273 -28.36 21.61 -2.00
CA ALA A 273 -27.29 20.68 -1.61
C ALA A 273 -25.98 20.95 -2.33
N THR A 274 -26.05 21.34 -3.61
CA THR A 274 -24.89 21.29 -4.50
C THR A 274 -23.81 22.27 -4.07
N ASP A 275 -24.17 23.51 -3.75
CA ASP A 275 -23.20 24.55 -3.35
C ASP A 275 -22.52 24.21 -2.02
N ALA A 276 -23.30 23.66 -1.07
CA ALA A 276 -22.79 23.22 0.22
C ALA A 276 -21.92 21.95 0.09
N ALA A 277 -22.32 21.00 -0.75
CA ALA A 277 -21.55 19.79 -1.06
C ALA A 277 -20.22 20.14 -1.72
N ILE A 278 -20.20 21.06 -2.69
CA ILE A 278 -18.98 21.56 -3.34
C ILE A 278 -18.08 22.23 -2.31
N SER A 279 -18.61 23.10 -1.45
CA SER A 279 -17.82 23.81 -0.43
C SER A 279 -17.21 22.84 0.59
N SER A 280 -18.01 21.89 1.09
CA SER A 280 -17.53 20.86 2.02
C SER A 280 -16.49 19.94 1.40
N PHE A 281 -16.69 19.54 0.14
CA PHE A 281 -15.72 18.75 -0.61
C PHE A 281 -14.41 19.50 -0.76
N TRP A 282 -14.49 20.77 -1.17
CA TRP A 282 -13.34 21.64 -1.40
C TRP A 282 -12.46 21.77 -0.16
N GLU A 283 -13.06 22.12 0.98
CA GLU A 283 -12.38 22.26 2.27
C GLU A 283 -11.66 20.98 2.70
N ARG A 284 -12.30 19.82 2.52
CA ARG A 284 -11.73 18.53 2.92
C ARG A 284 -10.65 18.00 1.97
N ASN A 285 -10.71 18.39 0.70
CA ASN A 285 -9.89 17.83 -0.36
C ASN A 285 -8.80 18.78 -0.89
N GLN A 286 -8.55 19.92 -0.23
CA GLN A 286 -7.52 20.89 -0.68
C GLN A 286 -6.17 20.24 -1.00
N LYS A 287 -5.69 19.30 -0.17
CA LYS A 287 -4.43 18.57 -0.42
C LYS A 287 -4.46 17.79 -1.73
N TYR A 288 -5.56 17.10 -2.03
CA TYR A 288 -5.72 16.30 -3.24
C TYR A 288 -5.90 17.19 -4.48
N LEU A 289 -6.66 18.28 -4.34
CA LEU A 289 -6.80 19.30 -5.40
C LEU A 289 -5.43 19.89 -5.78
N ARG A 290 -4.61 20.30 -4.80
CA ARG A 290 -3.23 20.76 -5.05
C ARG A 290 -2.37 19.69 -5.73
N SER A 291 -2.52 18.43 -5.31
CA SER A 291 -1.80 17.30 -5.90
C SER A 291 -2.22 17.00 -7.34
N ALA A 292 -3.45 17.40 -7.73
CA ALA A 292 -3.95 17.36 -9.10
C ALA A 292 -3.56 18.61 -9.92
N GLY A 293 -2.66 19.46 -9.42
CA GLY A 293 -2.21 20.67 -10.09
C GLY A 293 -3.19 21.85 -10.03
N ILE A 294 -4.24 21.75 -9.22
CA ILE A 294 -5.21 22.82 -9.03
C ILE A 294 -4.65 23.79 -8.00
N GLN A 295 -4.46 25.04 -8.39
CA GLN A 295 -4.06 26.10 -7.47
C GLN A 295 -5.23 26.45 -6.54
N VAL A 296 -5.09 26.12 -5.26
CA VAL A 296 -6.11 26.34 -4.21
C VAL A 296 -5.82 27.64 -3.44
N PHE A 297 -5.26 28.66 -4.08
CA PHE A 297 -5.05 29.95 -3.39
C PHE A 297 -6.38 30.59 -3.01
N GLU A 298 -6.37 31.39 -1.95
CA GLU A 298 -7.49 32.03 -1.24
C GLU A 298 -8.62 32.49 -2.16
N MET A 299 -9.48 31.55 -2.53
CA MET A 299 -10.69 31.75 -3.33
C MET A 299 -11.83 32.25 -2.42
N GLU A 300 -11.51 33.17 -1.50
CA GLU A 300 -12.51 33.94 -0.79
C GLU A 300 -13.24 34.80 -1.83
N GLY A 301 -14.50 34.43 -2.12
CA GLY A 301 -15.34 35.12 -3.11
C GLY A 301 -15.49 34.42 -4.47
N THR A 302 -14.84 33.28 -4.71
CA THR A 302 -15.07 32.54 -5.96
C THR A 302 -16.48 31.95 -5.98
N GLN A 303 -17.24 32.24 -7.05
CA GLN A 303 -18.62 31.79 -7.19
C GLN A 303 -18.69 30.26 -7.25
N CYS A 304 -19.81 29.69 -6.83
CA CYS A 304 -19.99 28.23 -6.83
C CYS A 304 -19.77 27.61 -8.23
N LYS A 305 -20.24 28.29 -9.28
CA LYS A 305 -20.06 27.86 -10.67
C LYS A 305 -18.61 27.69 -11.08
N ASP A 306 -17.73 28.59 -10.63
CA ASP A 306 -16.30 28.50 -10.93
C ASP A 306 -15.68 27.29 -10.22
N ARG A 307 -16.08 27.03 -8.96
CA ARG A 307 -15.65 25.84 -8.21
C ARG A 307 -16.13 24.56 -8.88
N GLU A 308 -17.38 24.52 -9.34
CA GLU A 308 -17.92 23.39 -10.09
C GLU A 308 -17.11 23.13 -11.37
N GLN A 309 -16.79 24.17 -12.14
CA GLN A 309 -15.98 24.04 -13.35
C GLN A 309 -14.55 23.56 -13.06
N ILE A 310 -13.96 23.99 -11.93
CA ILE A 310 -12.65 23.49 -11.48
C ILE A 310 -12.75 22.01 -11.08
N LEU A 311 -13.77 21.62 -10.31
CA LEU A 311 -13.99 20.22 -9.93
C LEU A 311 -14.25 19.33 -11.15
N TYR A 312 -14.98 19.83 -12.14
CA TYR A 312 -15.17 19.15 -13.41
C TYR A 312 -13.82 18.82 -14.06
N ARG A 313 -12.91 19.79 -14.15
CA ARG A 313 -11.55 19.58 -14.66
C ARG A 313 -10.74 18.66 -13.76
N ALA A 314 -10.91 18.74 -12.44
CA ALA A 314 -10.25 17.86 -11.47
C ALA A 314 -10.62 16.39 -11.67
N PHE A 315 -11.91 16.11 -11.83
CA PHE A 315 -12.43 14.76 -11.96
C PHE A 315 -12.19 14.18 -13.35
N THR A 316 -12.31 15.00 -14.39
CA THR A 316 -12.14 14.55 -15.78
C THR A 316 -10.70 14.66 -16.30
N GLY A 317 -9.83 15.35 -15.56
CA GLY A 317 -8.44 15.54 -15.93
C GLY A 317 -7.68 14.21 -15.92
N GLN A 318 -6.78 14.06 -16.90
CA GLN A 318 -5.83 12.96 -16.95
C GLN A 318 -4.65 13.15 -15.98
N LEU A 319 -4.53 14.33 -15.37
CA LEU A 319 -3.40 14.70 -14.52
C LEU A 319 -3.64 14.32 -13.06
N GLY A 320 -2.81 13.41 -12.56
CA GLY A 320 -2.67 13.13 -11.14
C GLY A 320 -3.51 11.97 -10.60
N ARG A 321 -3.41 11.77 -9.28
CA ARG A 321 -4.17 10.74 -8.57
C ARG A 321 -5.63 11.19 -8.44
N GLN A 322 -6.57 10.46 -9.03
CA GLN A 322 -8.01 10.69 -8.88
C GLN A 322 -8.53 10.16 -7.52
N THR A 323 -7.84 10.55 -6.45
CA THR A 323 -8.07 10.10 -5.08
C THR A 323 -8.72 11.21 -4.27
N TRP A 324 -9.85 10.92 -3.64
CA TRP A 324 -10.67 11.94 -2.97
C TRP A 324 -11.19 11.45 -1.63
N ARG A 325 -11.17 12.31 -0.62
CA ARG A 325 -11.77 12.02 0.68
C ARG A 325 -13.27 11.90 0.57
N THR A 326 -13.81 10.84 1.17
CA THR A 326 -15.25 10.61 1.29
C THR A 326 -15.84 11.28 2.54
N ASN A 327 -17.13 11.57 2.51
CA ASN A 327 -17.94 12.00 3.66
C ASN A 327 -18.80 10.85 4.24
N ILE A 328 -18.72 9.65 3.67
CA ILE A 328 -19.45 8.47 4.14
C ILE A 328 -19.03 8.11 5.58
N GLY A 329 -20.02 7.92 6.46
CA GLY A 329 -19.81 7.37 7.81
C GLY A 329 -19.44 8.37 8.91
N GLN A 330 -19.61 9.68 8.71
CA GLN A 330 -19.52 10.65 9.82
C GLN A 330 -20.79 10.69 10.68
N HIS A 331 -21.93 10.23 10.18
CA HIS A 331 -23.19 10.18 10.92
C HIS A 331 -23.48 8.84 11.59
N GLU A 332 -22.65 7.83 11.32
CA GLU A 332 -22.79 6.48 11.86
C GLU A 332 -21.48 6.05 12.53
N GLN A 333 -20.93 6.87 13.42
CA GLN A 333 -20.34 6.27 14.60
C GLN A 333 -21.51 5.99 15.55
N PRO A 334 -22.09 4.78 15.59
CA PRO A 334 -22.82 4.38 16.78
C PRO A 334 -21.86 4.63 17.93
N ASP A 335 -22.32 5.36 18.94
CA ASP A 335 -21.57 5.64 20.16
C ASP A 335 -20.73 4.41 20.46
N SER A 336 -19.41 4.58 20.34
CA SER A 336 -18.45 3.54 20.63
C SER A 336 -18.93 2.83 21.87
N ILE A 337 -19.20 1.52 21.75
CA ILE A 337 -19.29 0.62 22.89
C ILE A 337 -18.10 1.02 23.75
N SER A 338 -18.43 1.75 24.82
CA SER A 338 -17.51 2.14 25.85
C SER A 338 -16.98 0.82 26.35
N SER A 339 -15.80 0.43 25.87
CA SER A 339 -15.00 -0.60 26.48
C SER A 339 -14.56 -0.03 27.81
N ASN A 340 -15.50 -0.06 28.76
CA ASN A 340 -15.32 0.23 30.17
C ASN A 340 -14.58 -0.97 30.77
N ASN A 341 -13.37 -1.23 30.27
CA ASN A 341 -12.41 -2.16 30.85
C ASN A 341 -11.51 -1.37 31.80
N ASN A 342 -12.11 -0.86 32.87
CA ASN A 342 -11.43 -0.37 34.06
C ASN A 342 -11.77 -1.27 35.27
N ASN A 343 -11.70 -2.59 35.10
CA ASN A 343 -11.42 -3.49 36.21
C ASN A 343 -9.91 -3.69 36.30
N LYS A 344 -9.22 -2.70 36.87
CA LYS A 344 -7.91 -2.95 37.49
C LYS A 344 -8.16 -3.80 38.74
N PRO A 345 -7.62 -5.02 38.86
CA PRO A 345 -7.58 -5.69 40.15
C PRO A 345 -6.68 -4.87 41.07
N GLY A 346 -7.19 -4.57 42.27
CA GLY A 346 -6.50 -3.81 43.30
C GLY A 346 -5.11 -4.38 43.57
N ARG A 347 -4.10 -3.49 43.58
CA ARG A 347 -2.80 -3.81 44.18
C ARG A 347 -3.02 -4.12 45.65
N PRO A 348 -2.64 -5.30 46.16
CA PRO A 348 -2.63 -5.54 47.59
C PRO A 348 -1.59 -4.62 48.25
N GLY A 349 -2.02 -4.00 49.35
CA GLY A 349 -1.27 -3.01 50.10
C GLY A 349 0.10 -3.52 50.54
N ARG A 350 1.10 -2.66 50.32
CA ARG A 350 2.44 -2.77 50.88
C ARG A 350 2.31 -2.48 52.38
N ARG A 351 2.20 -3.53 53.20
CA ARG A 351 2.23 -3.42 54.66
C ARG A 351 3.62 -3.02 55.11
N ASP A 352 3.64 -2.04 56.01
CA ASP A 352 4.75 -1.66 56.85
C ASP A 352 5.37 -2.86 57.58
N ARG A 353 6.70 -2.91 57.60
CA ARG A 353 7.46 -3.60 58.64
C ARG A 353 8.57 -2.67 59.12
N ARG A 354 8.30 -2.00 60.24
CA ARG A 354 9.31 -1.56 61.20
C ARG A 354 9.39 -2.58 62.33
N GLN A 355 10.58 -2.66 62.92
CA GLN A 355 10.98 -3.30 64.19
C GLN A 355 11.27 -4.81 64.17
N SER A 356 12.55 -5.15 64.14
CA SER A 356 13.32 -5.57 65.34
C SER A 356 14.78 -5.21 65.10
#